data_AF-A0A3M6XMH5-F1
#
_entry.id   AF-A0A3M6XMH5-F1
#
_cell.length_a   1.000
_cell.length_b   1.000
_cell.length_c   1.000
_cell.angle_alpha   90.00
_cell.angle_beta   90.00
_cell.angle_gamma   90.00
#
_symmetry.space_group_name_H-M   'P 1'
#
loop_
_entity.id
_entity.type
_entity.pdbx_description
1 polymer ?
#
loop_
_entity_poly.entity_id
_entity_poly.type
_entity_poly.pdbx_seq_one_letter_code
_entity_poly.pdbx_strand_id
1 'polypeptide(L)'
;MLMLTAIGRSEPILAWSQASWTTFRTSSPFIRSNADILCLSKLKVTAARPGTVNFELDIQKEHTNRLNILHGGTLACMTDLGGSLAVASRGLFATGVSTDLSVTYLNSGGKIGDTVRAEVTCDKFGKTLAYTSIRFTNTQNELVARGSHTKFVALAWKDPQNITDELSPKPEKPASS
;
A
#
# COMPACT_ATOMS: atom_id res chain seq x y z
N MET A 1 17.92 27.37 -7.02
CA MET A 1 17.04 26.76 -8.03
C MET A 1 17.73 25.50 -8.54
N LEU A 2 17.62 24.40 -7.79
CA LEU A 2 18.23 23.11 -8.12
C LEU A 2 17.11 22.20 -8.63
N MET A 3 17.05 22.06 -9.96
CA MET A 3 16.30 21.02 -10.66
C MET A 3 17.04 19.70 -10.46
N LEU A 4 16.45 18.78 -9.67
CA LEU A 4 16.87 17.38 -9.62
C LEU A 4 15.92 16.58 -10.51
N THR A 5 16.33 16.42 -11.76
CA THR A 5 15.74 15.52 -12.75
C THR A 5 16.05 14.08 -12.34
N ALA A 6 15.08 13.44 -11.67
CA ALA A 6 15.01 11.97 -11.55
C ALA A 6 13.79 11.50 -12.36
N ILE A 7 13.88 11.54 -13.69
CA ILE A 7 12.86 10.94 -14.56
C ILE A 7 13.27 9.50 -14.82
N GLY A 8 12.55 8.58 -14.19
CA GLY A 8 12.68 7.15 -14.40
C GLY A 8 11.44 6.39 -13.90
N ARG A 9 10.29 6.56 -14.60
CA ARG A 9 9.07 5.73 -14.49
C ARG A 9 8.23 5.74 -13.19
N SER A 10 8.45 6.62 -12.21
CA SER A 10 7.64 6.63 -10.97
C SER A 10 6.31 7.39 -11.06
N GLU A 11 6.25 8.50 -11.80
CA GLU A 11 5.05 9.34 -11.98
C GLU A 11 3.78 8.59 -12.44
N PRO A 12 3.79 7.81 -13.55
CA PRO A 12 2.60 7.10 -14.01
C PRO A 12 2.14 6.01 -13.04
N ILE A 13 3.06 5.42 -12.28
CA ILE A 13 2.77 4.36 -11.30
C ILE A 13 2.23 4.96 -10.02
N LEU A 14 2.73 6.12 -9.61
CA LEU A 14 2.14 6.90 -8.53
C LEU A 14 0.73 7.34 -8.92
N ALA A 15 0.55 7.87 -10.14
CA ALA A 15 -0.77 8.21 -10.67
C ALA A 15 -1.69 7.00 -10.74
N TRP A 16 -1.21 5.84 -11.18
CA TRP A 16 -1.96 4.59 -11.21
C TRP A 16 -2.28 4.07 -9.80
N SER A 17 -1.36 4.17 -8.85
CA SER A 17 -1.58 3.75 -7.46
C SER A 17 -2.53 4.70 -6.74
N GLN A 18 -2.45 6.01 -7.03
CA GLN A 18 -3.39 7.02 -6.57
C GLN A 18 -4.76 6.87 -7.23
N ALA A 19 -4.81 6.50 -8.51
CA ALA A 19 -6.04 6.17 -9.22
C ALA A 19 -6.66 4.90 -8.64
N SER A 20 -5.90 3.82 -8.45
CA SER A 20 -6.34 2.59 -7.78
C SER A 20 -6.79 2.85 -6.36
N TRP A 21 -6.10 3.72 -5.62
CA TRP A 21 -6.53 4.19 -4.31
C TRP A 21 -7.84 4.99 -4.39
N THR A 22 -7.99 5.88 -5.36
CA THR A 22 -9.21 6.68 -5.55
C THR A 22 -10.36 5.80 -5.99
N THR A 23 -10.16 4.89 -6.95
CA THR A 23 -11.09 3.84 -7.33
C THR A 23 -11.46 3.01 -6.12
N PHE A 24 -10.49 2.55 -5.31
CA PHE A 24 -10.80 1.84 -4.06
C PHE A 24 -11.70 2.70 -3.16
N ARG A 25 -11.42 4.00 -3.00
CA ARG A 25 -12.30 4.92 -2.24
C ARG A 25 -13.69 5.15 -2.88
N THR A 26 -13.83 5.06 -4.20
CA THR A 26 -14.99 5.60 -4.94
C THR A 26 -15.85 4.52 -5.62
N SER A 27 -15.33 3.33 -5.90
CA SER A 27 -15.91 2.37 -6.88
C SER A 27 -17.07 1.50 -6.39
N SER A 28 -17.52 1.59 -5.13
CA SER A 28 -18.73 0.88 -4.70
C SER A 28 -19.28 1.47 -3.40
N PRO A 29 -20.62 1.57 -3.22
CA PRO A 29 -21.24 1.92 -1.93
C PRO A 29 -20.78 1.03 -0.77
N PHE A 30 -20.41 -0.22 -1.04
CA PHE A 30 -19.86 -1.19 -0.08
C PHE A 30 -18.37 -0.94 0.25
N ILE A 31 -17.62 -0.29 -0.65
CA ILE A 31 -16.22 0.09 -0.41
C ILE A 31 -16.12 1.53 0.13
N ARG A 32 -17.09 2.39 -0.19
CA ARG A 32 -17.32 3.67 0.49
C ARG A 32 -17.53 3.44 1.98
N SER A 33 -18.34 2.42 2.35
CA SER A 33 -18.41 2.00 3.76
C SER A 33 -17.07 1.49 4.27
N ASN A 34 -16.27 0.75 3.51
CA ASN A 34 -14.98 0.23 4.02
C ASN A 34 -13.92 1.31 4.26
N ALA A 35 -13.75 2.30 3.37
CA ALA A 35 -12.83 3.42 3.65
C ALA A 35 -13.29 4.28 4.85
N ASP A 36 -14.61 4.43 5.01
CA ASP A 36 -15.23 5.09 6.16
C ASP A 36 -15.19 4.22 7.45
N ILE A 37 -15.29 2.89 7.34
CA ILE A 37 -15.17 1.89 8.43
C ILE A 37 -13.74 1.84 8.96
N LEU A 38 -12.75 1.99 8.08
CA LEU A 38 -11.32 1.93 8.45
C LEU A 38 -10.79 3.29 8.93
N CYS A 39 -11.62 4.36 8.86
CA CYS A 39 -11.27 5.74 9.18
C CYS A 39 -10.06 6.30 8.41
N LEU A 40 -9.61 5.67 7.33
CA LEU A 40 -8.39 6.04 6.59
C LEU A 40 -8.61 7.19 5.59
N SER A 41 -9.61 8.06 5.81
CA SER A 41 -9.92 9.19 4.93
C SER A 41 -8.74 10.17 4.75
N LYS A 42 -7.80 10.18 5.71
CA LYS A 42 -6.58 11.00 5.73
C LYS A 42 -5.31 10.27 5.29
N LEU A 43 -5.42 9.01 4.86
CA LEU A 43 -4.27 8.27 4.34
C LEU A 43 -3.82 8.88 3.00
N LYS A 44 -2.53 9.20 2.91
CA LYS A 44 -1.88 9.77 1.73
C LYS A 44 -0.91 8.75 1.15
N VAL A 45 -0.99 8.50 -0.16
CA VAL A 45 0.03 7.76 -0.91
C VAL A 45 1.12 8.75 -1.31
N THR A 46 2.32 8.60 -0.76
CA THR A 46 3.42 9.57 -0.96
C THR A 46 4.37 9.15 -2.07
N ALA A 47 4.56 7.85 -2.28
CA ALA A 47 5.35 7.31 -3.37
C ALA A 47 4.83 5.94 -3.78
N ALA A 48 5.04 5.57 -5.04
CA ALA A 48 4.78 4.22 -5.52
C ALA A 48 5.75 3.86 -6.65
N ARG A 49 6.16 2.60 -6.67
CA ARG A 49 6.92 1.94 -7.74
C ARG A 49 6.43 0.48 -7.85
N PRO A 50 6.75 -0.27 -8.91
CA PRO A 50 6.22 -1.62 -9.08
C PRO A 50 6.52 -2.53 -7.88
N GLY A 51 5.47 -2.87 -7.13
CA GLY A 51 5.56 -3.71 -5.95
C GLY A 51 5.98 -3.00 -4.67
N THR A 52 6.11 -1.68 -4.62
CA THR A 52 6.35 -0.94 -3.37
C THR A 52 5.51 0.33 -3.32
N VAL A 53 4.84 0.57 -2.21
CA VAL A 53 4.01 1.77 -1.99
C VAL A 53 4.33 2.36 -0.63
N ASN A 54 4.37 3.69 -0.56
CA ASN A 54 4.62 4.43 0.67
C ASN A 54 3.38 5.23 1.05
N PHE A 55 3.05 5.22 2.34
CA PHE A 55 1.90 5.90 2.90
C PHE A 55 2.28 6.80 4.07
N GLU A 56 1.47 7.83 4.28
CA GLU A 56 1.46 8.62 5.50
C GLU A 56 0.02 8.76 6.01
N LEU A 57 -0.14 8.66 7.33
CA LEU A 57 -1.40 8.90 8.01
C LEU A 57 -1.18 9.91 9.14
N ASP A 58 -1.85 11.06 9.02
CA ASP A 58 -1.94 12.03 10.10
C ASP A 58 -2.91 11.49 11.16
N ILE A 59 -2.44 11.35 12.39
CA ILE A 59 -3.21 10.70 13.46
C ILE A 59 -4.29 11.65 13.96
N GLN A 60 -5.54 11.23 13.83
CA GLN A 60 -6.73 11.94 14.31
C GLN A 60 -7.42 11.12 15.40
N LYS A 61 -8.42 11.71 16.05
CA LYS A 61 -9.11 11.09 17.18
C LYS A 61 -9.72 9.74 16.81
N GLU A 62 -10.21 9.61 15.58
CA GLU A 62 -10.84 8.42 15.02
C GLU A 62 -9.84 7.27 14.84
N HIS A 63 -8.55 7.56 14.76
CA HIS A 63 -7.47 6.56 14.65
C HIS A 63 -6.98 6.07 16.02
N THR A 64 -7.46 6.65 17.13
CA THR A 64 -6.92 6.38 18.45
C THR A 64 -7.76 5.40 19.27
N ASN A 65 -7.11 4.73 20.21
CA ASN A 65 -7.77 3.89 21.21
C ASN A 65 -8.19 4.70 22.44
N ARG A 66 -8.73 4.02 23.46
CA ARG A 66 -9.14 4.65 24.74
C ARG A 66 -7.99 5.30 25.52
N LEU A 67 -6.74 5.03 25.16
CA LEU A 67 -5.54 5.64 25.74
C LEU A 67 -5.07 6.86 24.93
N ASN A 68 -5.84 7.31 23.94
CA ASN A 68 -5.52 8.44 23.04
C ASN A 68 -4.22 8.27 22.23
N ILE A 69 -3.81 7.02 21.99
CA ILE A 69 -2.70 6.66 21.10
C ILE A 69 -3.22 5.88 19.89
N LEU A 70 -2.41 5.78 18.83
CA LEU A 70 -2.76 5.06 17.61
C LEU A 70 -3.28 3.64 17.91
N HIS A 71 -4.49 3.35 17.47
CA HIS A 71 -5.14 2.07 17.68
C HIS A 71 -4.45 1.01 16.82
N GLY A 72 -4.10 -0.15 17.41
CA GLY A 72 -3.47 -1.24 16.66
C GLY A 72 -4.32 -1.71 15.47
N GLY A 73 -5.65 -1.73 15.65
CA GLY A 73 -6.60 -1.96 14.56
C GLY A 73 -6.43 -1.03 13.36
N THR A 74 -6.08 0.25 13.55
CA THR A 74 -5.78 1.16 12.43
C THR A 74 -4.57 0.69 11.63
N LEU A 75 -3.52 0.23 12.30
CA LEU A 75 -2.33 -0.35 11.64
C LEU A 75 -2.66 -1.67 10.92
N ALA A 76 -3.53 -2.50 11.48
CA ALA A 76 -4.01 -3.71 10.81
C ALA A 76 -4.82 -3.38 9.54
N CYS A 77 -5.66 -2.35 9.60
CA CYS A 77 -6.41 -1.85 8.44
C CYS A 77 -5.46 -1.30 7.35
N MET A 78 -4.44 -0.54 7.75
CA MET A 78 -3.40 -0.07 6.83
C MET A 78 -2.58 -1.21 6.24
N THR A 79 -2.40 -2.32 6.97
CA THR A 79 -1.71 -3.52 6.47
C THR A 79 -2.50 -4.19 5.35
N ASP A 80 -3.82 -4.37 5.51
CA ASP A 80 -4.69 -4.97 4.49
C ASP A 80 -4.77 -4.09 3.22
N LEU A 81 -4.99 -2.79 3.41
CA LEU A 81 -5.06 -1.83 2.30
C LEU A 81 -3.70 -1.70 1.60
N GLY A 82 -2.63 -1.58 2.38
CA GLY A 82 -1.27 -1.48 1.88
C GLY A 82 -0.90 -2.70 1.04
N GLY A 83 -1.15 -3.91 1.54
CA GLY A 83 -0.88 -5.14 0.78
C GLY A 83 -1.66 -5.19 -0.53
N SER A 84 -2.93 -4.78 -0.51
CA SER A 84 -3.75 -4.66 -1.73
C SER A 84 -3.13 -3.69 -2.75
N LEU A 85 -2.69 -2.50 -2.32
CA LEU A 85 -2.08 -1.50 -3.19
C LEU A 85 -0.68 -1.90 -3.68
N ALA A 86 0.10 -2.64 -2.88
CA ALA A 86 1.39 -3.19 -3.31
C ALA A 86 1.21 -4.20 -4.44
N VAL A 87 0.21 -5.09 -4.33
CA VAL A 87 -0.15 -6.02 -5.41
C VAL A 87 -0.65 -5.27 -6.64
N ALA A 88 -1.54 -4.30 -6.42
CA ALA A 88 -2.06 -3.43 -7.46
C ALA A 88 -0.89 -2.80 -8.25
N SER A 89 0.09 -2.21 -7.56
CA SER A 89 1.21 -1.47 -8.18
C SER A 89 2.06 -2.29 -9.16
N ARG A 90 1.90 -3.62 -9.19
CA ARG A 90 2.50 -4.50 -10.20
C ARG A 90 1.65 -4.68 -11.47
N GLY A 91 0.54 -3.96 -11.59
CA GLY A 91 -0.31 -3.90 -12.77
C GLY A 91 -1.57 -4.74 -12.72
N LEU A 92 -1.97 -5.26 -11.55
CA LEU A 92 -3.29 -5.90 -11.40
C LEU A 92 -4.37 -4.88 -11.09
N PHE A 93 -5.41 -4.85 -11.91
CA PHE A 93 -6.58 -4.00 -11.68
C PHE A 93 -7.41 -4.51 -10.47
N ALA A 94 -7.70 -5.81 -10.44
CA ALA A 94 -8.26 -6.48 -9.27
C ALA A 94 -7.14 -6.99 -8.35
N THR A 95 -7.20 -6.73 -7.05
CA THR A 95 -6.08 -7.11 -6.14
C THR A 95 -6.26 -8.47 -5.48
N GLY A 96 -7.30 -9.22 -5.86
CA GLY A 96 -7.66 -10.50 -5.25
C GLY A 96 -8.24 -10.37 -3.83
N VAL A 97 -8.36 -11.50 -3.14
CA VAL A 97 -8.95 -11.58 -1.79
C VAL A 97 -7.89 -11.91 -0.73
N SER A 98 -8.07 -11.39 0.48
CA SER A 98 -7.17 -11.62 1.62
C SER A 98 -7.29 -13.08 2.11
N THR A 99 -6.18 -13.80 2.24
CA THR A 99 -6.14 -15.17 2.79
C THR A 99 -5.47 -15.26 4.15
N ASP A 100 -4.55 -14.34 4.44
CA ASP A 100 -3.85 -14.26 5.72
C ASP A 100 -3.40 -12.81 5.97
N LEU A 101 -3.45 -12.38 7.23
CA LEU A 101 -2.98 -11.07 7.66
C LEU A 101 -2.39 -11.17 9.08
N SER A 102 -1.18 -10.65 9.28
CA SER A 102 -0.53 -10.60 10.58
C SER A 102 0.06 -9.22 10.85
N VAL A 103 0.02 -8.78 12.12
CA VAL A 103 0.65 -7.55 12.58
C VAL A 103 1.35 -7.79 13.90
N THR A 104 2.61 -7.39 13.99
CA THR A 104 3.40 -7.34 15.22
C THR A 104 3.58 -5.89 15.64
N TYR A 105 3.12 -5.54 16.83
CA TYR A 105 3.26 -4.21 17.43
C TYR A 105 4.52 -4.17 18.30
N LEU A 106 5.36 -3.16 18.09
CA LEU A 106 6.69 -3.07 18.71
C LEU A 106 6.81 -1.83 19.59
N ASN A 107 6.35 -0.68 19.10
CA ASN A 107 6.35 0.60 19.81
C ASN A 107 5.00 1.31 19.65
N SER A 108 4.80 2.39 20.41
CA SER A 108 3.64 3.27 20.22
C SER A 108 3.69 3.94 18.85
N GLY A 109 2.56 3.93 18.14
CA GLY A 109 2.46 4.55 16.82
C GLY A 109 2.34 6.07 16.81
N GLY A 110 2.28 6.69 17.99
CA GLY A 110 2.07 8.12 18.16
C GLY A 110 0.68 8.46 18.71
N LYS A 111 0.44 9.74 18.88
CA LYS A 111 -0.81 10.33 19.38
C LYS A 111 -1.39 11.29 18.35
N ILE A 112 -2.57 11.83 18.66
CA ILE A 112 -3.23 12.84 17.82
C ILE A 112 -2.25 13.98 17.51
N GLY A 113 -2.13 14.33 16.23
CA GLY A 113 -1.22 15.36 15.72
C GLY A 113 0.13 14.84 15.25
N ASP A 114 0.52 13.61 15.60
CA ASP A 114 1.68 12.95 14.99
C ASP A 114 1.32 12.34 13.62
N THR A 115 2.34 11.97 12.86
CA THR A 115 2.19 11.25 11.58
C THR A 115 2.86 9.88 11.69
N VAL A 116 2.12 8.83 11.31
CA VAL A 116 2.70 7.49 11.11
C VAL A 116 2.97 7.29 9.62
N ARG A 117 4.15 6.76 9.30
CA ARG A 117 4.56 6.42 7.93
C ARG A 117 4.52 4.91 7.76
N ALA A 118 4.24 4.46 6.54
CA ALA A 118 4.31 3.06 6.20
C ALA A 118 4.97 2.84 4.85
N GLU A 119 5.74 1.76 4.74
CA GLU A 119 6.24 1.24 3.48
C GLU A 119 5.78 -0.19 3.35
N VAL A 120 5.09 -0.50 2.25
CA VAL A 120 4.64 -1.85 1.90
C VAL A 120 5.37 -2.33 0.67
N THR A 121 5.76 -3.60 0.66
CA THR A 121 6.38 -4.25 -0.48
C THR A 121 5.64 -5.55 -0.81
N CYS A 122 5.47 -5.83 -2.10
CA CYS A 122 5.05 -7.12 -2.60
C CYS A 122 6.28 -8.03 -2.73
N ASP A 123 6.52 -8.86 -1.72
CA ASP A 123 7.69 -9.73 -1.64
C ASP A 123 7.67 -10.81 -2.72
N LYS A 124 6.48 -11.36 -3.00
CA LYS A 124 6.30 -12.39 -4.02
C LYS A 124 4.99 -12.18 -4.76
N PHE A 125 5.06 -12.21 -6.09
CA PHE A 125 3.93 -11.99 -6.98
C PHE A 125 3.73 -13.19 -7.91
N GLY A 126 3.00 -14.18 -7.42
CA GLY A 126 2.75 -15.44 -8.13
C GLY A 126 1.45 -15.46 -8.93
N LYS A 127 1.23 -16.56 -9.65
CA LYS A 127 -0.01 -16.81 -10.39
C LYS A 127 -1.20 -17.13 -9.48
N THR A 128 -0.96 -17.64 -8.27
CA THR A 128 -2.02 -18.02 -7.33
C THR A 128 -2.05 -17.14 -6.08
N LEU A 129 -0.88 -16.90 -5.47
CA LEU A 129 -0.74 -16.13 -4.25
C LEU A 129 0.25 -14.97 -4.45
N ALA A 130 -0.07 -13.84 -3.82
CA ALA A 130 0.84 -12.73 -3.64
C ALA A 130 1.09 -12.52 -2.14
N TYR A 131 2.35 -12.29 -1.80
CA TYR A 131 2.80 -12.05 -0.42
C TYR A 131 3.30 -10.62 -0.34
N THR A 132 2.93 -9.93 0.73
CA THR A 132 3.34 -8.56 0.99
C THR A 132 3.78 -8.40 2.44
N SER A 133 4.70 -7.48 2.65
CA SER A 133 5.20 -7.08 3.95
C SER A 133 5.08 -5.57 4.11
N ILE A 134 4.79 -5.12 5.32
CA ILE A 134 4.65 -3.69 5.65
C ILE A 134 5.44 -3.35 6.91
N ARG A 135 6.06 -2.17 6.91
CA ARG A 135 6.72 -1.59 8.08
C ARG A 135 6.13 -0.22 8.38
N PHE A 136 5.87 0.05 9.66
CA PHE A 136 5.37 1.32 10.15
C PHE A 136 6.43 2.04 10.96
N THR A 137 6.63 3.33 10.71
CA THR A 137 7.57 4.16 11.46
C THR A 137 6.93 5.45 11.94
N ASN A 138 7.35 5.95 13.10
CA ASN A 138 6.91 7.24 13.62
C ASN A 138 7.70 8.40 13.00
N THR A 139 7.48 9.63 13.49
CA THR A 139 8.16 10.83 13.00
C THR A 139 9.66 10.83 13.29
N GLN A 140 10.11 10.06 14.29
CA GLN A 140 11.49 9.83 14.68
C GLN A 140 12.15 8.66 13.91
N ASN A 141 11.44 8.06 12.93
CA ASN A 141 11.86 6.89 12.17
C ASN A 141 12.07 5.60 13.00
N GLU A 142 11.46 5.53 14.19
CA GLU A 142 11.46 4.31 15.00
C GLU A 142 10.43 3.33 14.48
N LEU A 143 10.75 2.03 14.51
CA LEU A 143 9.84 0.97 14.06
C LEU A 143 8.69 0.83 15.06
N VAL A 144 7.48 1.17 14.62
CA VAL A 144 6.24 1.09 15.40
C VAL A 144 5.65 -0.31 15.34
N ALA A 145 5.52 -0.84 14.14
CA ALA A 145 4.93 -2.14 13.88
C ALA A 145 5.46 -2.70 12.56
N ARG A 146 5.30 -4.00 12.37
CA ARG A 146 5.48 -4.68 11.09
C ARG A 146 4.32 -5.61 10.84
N GLY A 147 3.99 -5.86 9.58
CA GLY A 147 2.92 -6.77 9.22
C GLY A 147 3.20 -7.53 7.94
N SER A 148 2.37 -8.54 7.70
CA SER A 148 2.31 -9.29 6.45
C SER A 148 0.88 -9.42 5.99
N HIS A 149 0.68 -9.47 4.67
CA HIS A 149 -0.61 -9.72 4.07
C HIS A 149 -0.46 -10.61 2.85
N THR A 150 -1.19 -11.73 2.85
CA THR A 150 -1.21 -12.70 1.77
C THR A 150 -2.54 -12.61 1.04
N LYS A 151 -2.48 -12.54 -0.30
CA LYS A 151 -3.65 -12.43 -1.16
C LYS A 151 -3.73 -13.58 -2.16
N PHE A 152 -4.93 -14.10 -2.37
CA PHE A 152 -5.25 -15.00 -3.48
C PHE A 152 -5.59 -14.20 -4.73
N VAL A 153 -4.76 -14.33 -5.76
CA VAL A 153 -4.78 -13.50 -6.97
C VAL A 153 -5.07 -14.27 -8.25
N ALA A 154 -5.34 -15.58 -8.18
CA ALA A 154 -5.54 -16.41 -9.39
C ALA A 154 -6.64 -15.89 -10.32
N LEU A 155 -7.73 -15.37 -9.76
CA LEU A 155 -8.83 -14.79 -10.54
C LEU A 155 -8.51 -13.39 -11.05
N ALA A 156 -7.71 -12.61 -10.31
CA ALA A 156 -7.35 -11.25 -10.68
C ALA A 156 -6.54 -11.19 -11.99
N TRP A 157 -5.75 -12.22 -12.28
CA TRP A 157 -5.00 -12.32 -13.54
C TRP A 157 -5.85 -12.33 -14.80
N LYS A 158 -7.15 -12.63 -14.69
CA LYS A 158 -8.07 -12.71 -15.84
C LYS A 158 -8.67 -11.36 -16.23
N ASP A 159 -8.41 -10.31 -15.45
CA ASP A 159 -8.98 -8.99 -15.70
C ASP A 159 -8.36 -8.35 -16.96
N PRO A 160 -9.17 -7.92 -17.95
CA PRO A 160 -8.67 -7.33 -19.19
C PRO A 160 -8.01 -5.95 -18.99
N GLN A 161 -8.21 -5.30 -17.84
CA GLN A 161 -7.61 -4.00 -17.52
C GLN A 161 -6.22 -4.13 -16.87
N ASN A 162 -5.70 -5.35 -16.73
CA ASN A 162 -4.37 -5.59 -16.20
C ASN A 162 -3.28 -5.02 -17.14
N ILE A 163 -2.26 -4.40 -16.55
CA ILE A 163 -1.10 -3.82 -17.24
C ILE A 163 0.23 -4.44 -16.79
N THR A 164 0.18 -5.70 -16.30
CA THR A 164 1.35 -6.40 -15.74
C THR A 164 2.51 -6.52 -16.73
N ASP A 165 2.22 -6.61 -18.02
CA ASP A 165 3.22 -6.75 -19.08
C ASP A 165 3.97 -5.43 -19.34
N GLU A 166 3.33 -4.30 -19.09
CA GLU A 166 3.94 -2.96 -19.23
C GLU A 166 4.90 -2.63 -18.09
N LEU A 167 4.62 -3.18 -16.90
CA LEU A 167 5.35 -2.92 -15.67
C LEU A 167 6.43 -3.97 -15.37
N SER A 168 6.48 -5.06 -16.14
CA SER A 168 7.54 -6.05 -16.05
C SER A 168 8.88 -5.44 -16.52
N PRO A 169 10.00 -5.70 -15.83
CA PRO A 169 11.31 -5.25 -16.30
C PRO A 169 11.57 -5.87 -17.68
N LYS A 170 11.74 -5.03 -18.71
CA LYS A 170 12.10 -5.48 -20.05
C LYS A 170 13.49 -6.13 -19.97
N PRO A 171 13.73 -7.29 -20.61
CA PRO A 171 15.07 -7.86 -20.65
C PRO A 171 16.02 -6.83 -21.27
N GLU A 172 17.15 -6.58 -20.60
CA GLU A 172 18.22 -5.78 -21.18
C GLU A 172 18.61 -6.40 -22.52
N LYS A 173 18.60 -5.60 -23.59
CA LYS A 173 19.20 -6.00 -24.86
C LYS A 173 20.66 -6.33 -24.55
N PRO A 174 21.17 -7.53 -24.90
CA PRO A 174 22.60 -7.80 -24.78
C PRO A 174 23.33 -6.71 -25.58
N ALA A 175 24.32 -6.09 -24.95
CA ALA A 175 25.17 -5.09 -25.59
C ALA A 175 25.69 -5.67 -26.90
N SER A 176 25.44 -4.98 -28.01
CA SER A 176 25.96 -5.37 -29.31
C SER A 176 27.50 -5.39 -29.22
N SER A 177 28.06 -6.60 -29.31
CA SER A 177 29.49 -6.86 -29.48
C SER A 177 30.03 -6.32 -30.79
#